data_AF-A0A318ZCW5-F1
#
_entry.id   AF-A0A318ZCW5-F1
#
_cell.length_a   1.000
_cell.length_b   1.000
_cell.length_c   1.000
_cell.angle_alpha   90.00
_cell.angle_beta   90.00
_cell.angle_gamma   90.00
#
_symmetry.space_group_name_H-M   'P 1'
#
loop_
_entity.id
_entity.type
_entity.pdbx_description
1 polymer ?
#
loop_
_entity_poly.entity_id
_entity_poly.type
_entity_poly.pdbx_seq_one_letter_code
_entity_poly.pdbx_strand_id
1 'polypeptide(L)'
;MAPQYPDLRDINHFPGFAGIPTENLDTGVITPGTDGCLLLEIVAFETSPTLVVGTRSKDLHLVTLRFEGEDQGRALAQSPHLKVGHTIAILHARKHQFGHQVYGIRLYNYRSLKVFAEA
;
A
#
# COMPACT_ATOMS: atom_id res chain seq x y z
N MET A 1 -7.14 -30.74 -11.87
CA MET A 1 -7.85 -29.51 -11.46
C MET A 1 -6.92 -28.35 -11.81
N ALA A 2 -7.31 -27.45 -12.71
CA ALA A 2 -6.47 -26.30 -13.03
C ALA A 2 -6.42 -25.37 -11.80
N PRO A 3 -5.27 -24.74 -11.49
CA PRO A 3 -5.21 -23.76 -10.41
C PRO A 3 -6.18 -22.62 -10.72
N GLN A 4 -7.11 -22.36 -9.80
CA GLN A 4 -7.97 -21.18 -9.87
C GLN A 4 -7.17 -19.98 -9.37
N TYR A 5 -6.81 -19.09 -10.28
CA TYR A 5 -6.10 -17.86 -9.93
C TYR A 5 -7.06 -16.85 -9.30
N PRO A 6 -6.62 -16.10 -8.27
CA PRO A 6 -7.43 -15.02 -7.71
C PRO A 6 -7.66 -13.93 -8.77
N ASP A 7 -8.89 -13.42 -8.85
CA ASP A 7 -9.18 -12.24 -9.66
C ASP A 7 -8.76 -10.98 -8.89
N LEU A 8 -7.60 -10.44 -9.23
CA LEU A 8 -7.09 -9.20 -8.61
C LEU A 8 -7.96 -7.97 -8.91
N ARG A 9 -8.97 -8.09 -9.79
CA ARG A 9 -9.95 -7.04 -10.06
C ARG A 9 -11.10 -7.07 -9.07
N ASP A 10 -11.30 -8.15 -8.33
CA ASP A 10 -12.38 -8.28 -7.34
C ASP A 10 -12.26 -7.20 -6.26
N ILE A 11 -13.19 -6.24 -6.30
CA ILE A 11 -13.25 -5.09 -5.39
C ILE A 11 -13.54 -5.50 -3.94
N ASN A 12 -14.12 -6.69 -3.72
CA ASN A 12 -14.44 -7.17 -2.37
C ASN A 12 -13.20 -7.72 -1.65
N HIS A 13 -12.12 -8.03 -2.37
CA HIS A 13 -10.87 -8.53 -1.80
C HIS A 13 -9.71 -7.55 -2.01
N PHE A 14 -9.72 -6.84 -3.14
CA PHE A 14 -8.69 -5.89 -3.55
C PHE A 14 -9.32 -4.51 -3.77
N PRO A 15 -9.69 -3.77 -2.70
CA PRO A 15 -10.31 -2.45 -2.85
C PRO A 15 -9.35 -1.46 -3.54
N GLY A 16 -9.93 -0.45 -4.21
CA GLY A 16 -9.18 0.75 -4.62
C GLY A 16 -8.91 1.66 -3.42
N PHE A 17 -7.99 2.62 -3.56
CA PHE A 17 -7.67 3.55 -2.47
C PHE A 17 -8.90 4.29 -1.96
N ALA A 18 -9.82 4.72 -2.82
CA ALA A 18 -11.05 5.38 -2.39
C ALA A 18 -11.93 4.48 -1.49
N GLY A 19 -11.87 3.16 -1.68
CA GLY A 19 -12.68 2.17 -0.96
C GLY A 19 -12.12 1.73 0.40
N ILE A 20 -10.84 2.02 0.71
CA ILE A 20 -10.28 1.65 2.02
C ILE A 20 -10.69 2.68 3.09
N PRO A 21 -10.76 2.29 4.38
CA PRO A 21 -11.17 3.19 5.43
C PRO A 21 -10.02 4.16 5.76
N THR A 22 -10.39 5.33 6.25
CA THR A 22 -9.43 6.23 6.91
C THR A 22 -9.01 5.62 8.25
N GLU A 23 -7.76 5.84 8.67
CA GLU A 23 -7.30 5.51 10.01
C GLU A 23 -8.28 6.10 11.02
N ASN A 24 -9.05 5.23 11.67
CA ASN A 24 -9.89 5.58 12.78
C ASN A 24 -9.16 5.16 14.05
N LEU A 25 -8.89 6.12 14.94
CA LEU A 25 -8.11 5.88 16.15
C LEU A 25 -8.86 5.02 17.19
N ASP A 26 -10.16 4.72 17.00
CA ASP A 26 -11.02 4.40 18.15
C ASP A 26 -11.90 3.14 18.10
N THR A 27 -11.68 2.15 17.23
CA THR A 27 -12.55 0.95 17.29
C THR A 27 -11.88 -0.42 17.17
N GLY A 28 -10.70 -0.54 16.55
CA GLY A 28 -10.01 -1.83 16.43
C GLY A 28 -10.81 -2.94 15.71
N VAL A 29 -11.95 -2.62 15.09
CA VAL A 29 -12.83 -3.59 14.41
C VAL A 29 -12.29 -3.86 13.01
N ILE A 30 -12.10 -5.15 12.69
CA ILE A 30 -11.71 -5.60 11.36
C ILE A 30 -12.98 -5.89 10.53
N THR A 31 -13.13 -5.24 9.37
CA THR A 31 -14.27 -5.39 8.44
C THR A 31 -13.82 -6.01 7.11
N PRO A 32 -14.30 -7.21 6.73
CA PRO A 32 -14.00 -7.83 5.43
C PRO A 32 -14.34 -6.90 4.24
N GLY A 33 -13.49 -6.88 3.21
CA GLY A 33 -13.60 -6.01 2.03
C GLY A 33 -13.10 -4.58 2.23
N THR A 34 -13.32 -4.02 3.42
CA THR A 34 -12.71 -2.76 3.88
C THR A 34 -11.25 -3.00 4.32
N ASP A 35 -10.96 -4.21 4.78
CA ASP A 35 -9.67 -4.64 5.32
C ASP A 35 -8.97 -5.63 4.40
N GLY A 36 -9.33 -5.60 3.11
CA GLY A 36 -8.71 -6.41 2.08
C GLY A 36 -7.23 -6.06 1.84
N CYS A 37 -6.75 -6.46 0.67
CA CYS A 37 -5.40 -6.18 0.23
C CYS A 37 -5.40 -5.02 -0.77
N LEU A 38 -4.79 -3.90 -0.41
CA LEU A 38 -4.61 -2.79 -1.34
C LEU A 38 -3.44 -3.09 -2.26
N LEU A 39 -3.70 -3.07 -3.57
CA LEU A 39 -2.68 -3.22 -4.61
C LEU A 39 -2.31 -1.85 -5.19
N LEU A 40 -1.02 -1.58 -5.26
CA LEU A 40 -0.45 -0.29 -5.63
C LEU A 40 0.73 -0.46 -6.58
N GLU A 41 0.65 0.09 -7.77
CA GLU A 41 1.77 0.13 -8.70
C GLU A 41 2.76 1.23 -8.28
N ILE A 42 4.05 0.92 -8.21
CA ILE A 42 5.10 1.91 -7.93
C ILE A 42 5.29 2.78 -9.17
N VAL A 43 5.10 4.09 -9.02
CA VAL A 43 5.33 5.06 -10.10
C VAL A 43 6.58 5.93 -9.86
N ALA A 44 6.98 6.12 -8.61
CA ALA A 44 8.19 6.85 -8.23
C ALA A 44 8.61 6.51 -6.79
N PHE A 45 9.86 6.78 -6.43
CA PHE A 45 10.30 6.76 -5.03
C PHE A 45 11.48 7.70 -4.80
N GLU A 46 11.58 8.20 -3.57
CA GLU A 46 12.68 9.02 -3.08
C GLU A 46 13.18 8.41 -1.76
N THR A 47 14.50 8.35 -1.58
CA THR A 47 15.12 7.62 -0.45
C THR A 47 15.80 8.54 0.57
N SER A 48 15.73 9.87 0.39
CA SER A 48 16.43 10.84 1.25
C SER A 48 15.48 11.98 1.64
N PRO A 49 15.28 12.30 2.94
CA PRO A 49 15.94 11.71 4.12
C PRO A 49 15.32 10.37 4.58
N THR A 50 14.11 10.04 4.13
CA THR A 50 13.39 8.79 4.41
C THR A 50 12.77 8.24 3.13
N LEU A 51 12.40 6.96 3.13
CA LEU A 51 11.73 6.38 1.96
C LEU A 51 10.30 6.93 1.83
N VAL A 52 10.04 7.56 0.69
CA VAL A 52 8.70 7.94 0.23
C VAL A 52 8.46 7.26 -1.11
N VAL A 53 7.34 6.54 -1.23
CA VAL A 53 6.99 5.85 -2.47
C VAL A 53 5.71 6.46 -3.03
N GLY A 54 5.80 6.99 -4.24
CA GLY A 54 4.65 7.39 -5.04
C GLY A 54 4.09 6.15 -5.72
N THR A 55 2.81 5.89 -5.52
CA THR A 55 2.13 4.72 -6.11
C THR A 55 0.81 5.10 -6.76
N ARG A 56 0.27 4.21 -7.58
CA ARG A 56 -1.04 4.33 -8.20
C ARG A 56 -1.92 3.15 -7.83
N SER A 57 -3.13 3.44 -7.35
CA SER A 57 -4.15 2.41 -7.09
C SER A 57 -4.94 2.09 -8.35
N LYS A 58 -5.68 0.97 -8.34
CA LYS A 58 -6.50 0.52 -9.47
C LYS A 58 -7.63 1.48 -9.82
N ASP A 59 -8.08 2.30 -8.87
CA ASP A 59 -9.07 3.38 -9.07
C ASP A 59 -8.41 4.71 -9.49
N LEU A 60 -7.16 4.65 -9.97
CA LEU A 60 -6.37 5.75 -10.51
C LEU A 60 -5.97 6.84 -9.51
N HIS A 61 -6.21 6.65 -8.21
CA HIS A 61 -5.67 7.56 -7.20
C HIS A 61 -4.16 7.41 -7.09
N LEU A 62 -3.47 8.55 -7.05
CA LEU A 62 -2.09 8.61 -6.60
C LEU A 62 -2.05 8.49 -5.08
N VAL A 63 -1.23 7.56 -4.59
CA VAL A 63 -1.13 7.22 -3.18
C VAL A 63 0.32 7.32 -2.75
N THR A 64 0.58 8.16 -1.76
CA THR A 64 1.92 8.26 -1.15
C THR A 64 2.03 7.27 -0.01
N LEU A 65 3.06 6.42 -0.05
CA LEU A 65 3.47 5.59 1.07
C LEU A 65 4.59 6.30 1.84
N ARG A 66 4.43 6.43 3.16
CA ARG A 66 5.50 6.92 4.04
C ARG A 66 5.85 5.89 5.09
N PHE A 67 7.15 5.66 5.25
CA PHE A 67 7.69 4.75 6.26
C PHE A 67 8.07 5.55 7.51
N GLU A 68 7.26 5.42 8.57
CA GLU A 68 7.43 6.13 9.85
C GLU A 68 7.89 5.21 11.00
N GLY A 69 8.21 3.96 10.69
CA GLY A 69 8.88 3.06 11.63
C GLY A 69 10.34 3.44 11.89
N GLU A 70 10.99 2.75 12.83
CA GLU A 70 12.37 3.01 13.26
C GLU A 70 13.38 3.01 12.10
N ASP A 71 13.21 2.09 11.15
CA ASP A 71 14.09 1.94 9.98
C ASP A 71 13.78 2.94 8.85
N GLN A 72 12.68 3.70 8.95
CA GLN A 72 12.28 4.73 7.98
C GLN A 72 12.26 4.27 6.50
N GLY A 73 12.02 2.98 6.27
CA GLY A 73 11.96 2.39 4.94
C GLY A 73 13.31 1.96 4.33
N ARG A 74 14.43 2.08 5.06
CA ARG A 74 15.78 1.80 4.52
C ARG A 74 15.94 0.37 4.00
N ALA A 75 15.39 -0.62 4.70
CA ALA A 75 15.44 -2.01 4.26
C ALA A 75 14.75 -2.21 2.90
N LEU A 76 13.61 -1.53 2.66
CA LEU A 76 12.94 -1.58 1.37
C LEU A 76 13.69 -0.75 0.30
N ALA A 77 14.26 0.39 0.68
CA ALA A 77 15.05 1.23 -0.21
C ALA A 77 16.27 0.50 -0.81
N GLN A 78 16.83 -0.45 -0.06
CA GLN A 78 17.95 -1.31 -0.51
C GLN A 78 17.48 -2.56 -1.25
N SER A 79 16.17 -2.83 -1.31
CA SER A 79 15.64 -4.03 -1.94
C SER A 79 15.70 -3.92 -3.47
N PRO A 80 16.19 -4.96 -4.18
CA PRO A 80 16.12 -5.00 -5.64
C PRO A 80 14.67 -5.08 -6.18
N HIS A 81 13.69 -5.30 -5.30
CA HIS A 81 12.28 -5.32 -5.65
C HIS A 81 11.64 -3.93 -5.65
N LEU A 82 12.26 -2.90 -5.06
CA LEU A 82 11.74 -1.53 -5.14
C LEU A 82 12.09 -0.95 -6.52
N LYS A 83 11.16 -1.07 -7.47
CA LYS A 83 11.31 -0.58 -8.84
C LYS A 83 9.99 -0.01 -9.35
N VAL A 84 10.07 1.00 -10.22
CA VAL A 84 8.90 1.51 -10.95
C VAL A 84 8.28 0.38 -11.79
N GLY A 85 6.95 0.31 -11.83
CA GLY A 85 6.17 -0.74 -12.48
C GLY A 85 5.86 -1.95 -11.59
N HIS A 86 6.66 -2.20 -10.56
CA HIS A 86 6.37 -3.27 -9.61
C HIS A 86 5.13 -2.95 -8.77
N THR A 87 4.46 -3.99 -8.28
CA THR A 87 3.25 -3.85 -7.44
C THR A 87 3.57 -4.07 -5.97
N ILE A 88 3.17 -3.13 -5.13
CA ILE A 88 3.11 -3.26 -3.68
C ILE A 88 1.71 -3.72 -3.27
N ALA A 89 1.65 -4.79 -2.49
CA ALA A 89 0.46 -5.23 -1.79
C ALA A 89 0.55 -4.87 -0.30
N ILE A 90 -0.52 -4.30 0.24
CA ILE A 90 -0.63 -3.90 1.64
C ILE A 90 -1.89 -4.53 2.24
N LEU A 91 -1.72 -5.38 3.25
CA LEU A 91 -2.83 -5.94 4.03
C LEU A 91 -3.39 -4.89 4.98
N HIS A 92 -4.73 -4.84 5.09
CA HIS A 92 -5.45 -3.99 6.04
C HIS A 92 -5.06 -2.51 5.93
N ALA A 93 -4.85 -2.03 4.70
CA ALA A 93 -4.42 -0.66 4.45
C ALA A 93 -5.44 0.36 5.00
N ARG A 94 -4.92 1.49 5.48
CA ARG A 94 -5.70 2.60 6.04
C ARG A 94 -5.24 3.92 5.46
N LYS A 95 -6.16 4.81 5.12
CA LYS A 95 -5.81 6.17 4.70
C LYS A 95 -5.30 6.94 5.90
N HIS A 96 -4.08 7.43 5.82
CA HIS A 96 -3.52 8.36 6.80
C HIS A 96 -3.52 9.78 6.22
N GLN A 97 -3.83 10.77 7.05
CA GLN A 97 -3.84 12.18 6.66
C GLN A 97 -2.52 12.86 7.06
N PHE A 98 -1.65 13.13 6.08
CA PHE A 98 -0.32 13.73 6.28
C PHE A 98 -0.33 15.28 6.39
N GLY A 99 -1.50 15.91 6.40
CA GLY A 99 -1.67 17.37 6.39
C GLY A 99 -3.10 17.76 6.02
N HIS A 100 -3.34 18.99 5.56
CA HIS A 100 -4.68 19.38 5.12
C HIS A 100 -5.04 18.68 3.80
N GLN A 101 -6.01 17.77 3.83
CA GLN A 101 -6.53 17.03 2.66
C GLN A 101 -5.53 16.16 1.87
N VAL A 102 -4.33 15.90 2.40
CA VAL A 102 -3.37 14.98 1.78
C VAL A 102 -3.50 13.60 2.43
N TYR A 103 -4.08 12.66 1.70
CA TYR A 103 -4.21 11.26 2.14
C TYR A 103 -3.16 10.37 1.48
N GLY A 104 -2.63 9.42 2.24
CA GLY A 104 -1.76 8.35 1.74
C GLY A 104 -1.84 7.15 2.67
N ILE A 105 -0.80 6.30 2.68
CA ILE A 105 -0.67 5.20 3.62
C ILE A 105 0.58 5.42 4.47
N ARG A 106 0.42 5.27 5.78
CA ARG A 106 1.53 5.26 6.73
C ARG A 106 1.89 3.81 7.08
N LEU A 107 3.19 3.51 7.06
CA LEU A 107 3.71 2.17 7.32
C LEU A 107 4.74 2.22 8.45
N TYR A 108 4.56 1.38 9.47
CA TYR A 108 5.48 1.25 10.61
C TYR A 108 6.39 0.02 10.51
N ASN A 109 5.95 -1.02 9.82
CA ASN A 109 6.71 -2.24 9.64
C ASN A 109 6.39 -2.87 8.28
N TYR A 110 7.18 -3.87 7.90
CA TYR A 110 7.09 -4.52 6.60
C TYR A 110 6.20 -5.78 6.61
N ARG A 111 5.59 -6.16 7.74
CA ARG A 111 4.88 -7.45 7.86
C ARG A 111 3.58 -7.49 7.07
N SER A 112 2.93 -6.34 6.88
CA SER A 112 1.72 -6.22 6.07
C SER A 112 2.01 -5.93 4.60
N LEU A 113 3.29 -5.82 4.21
CA LEU A 113 3.70 -5.40 2.88
C LEU A 113 4.40 -6.53 2.12
N LYS A 114 4.07 -6.67 0.83
CA LYS A 114 4.81 -7.50 -0.12
C LYS A 114 5.01 -6.74 -1.43
N VAL A 115 6.19 -6.86 -2.03
CA VAL A 115 6.45 -6.34 -3.38
C VAL A 115 6.50 -7.50 -4.37
N PHE A 116 5.73 -7.37 -5.42
CA PHE A 116 5.70 -8.29 -6.55
C PHE A 116 6.38 -7.62 -7.74
N ALA A 117 7.35 -8.32 -8.34
CA ALA A 117 7.90 -7.91 -9.62
C ALA A 117 6.85 -8.12 -10.72
N GLU A 118 6.84 -7.26 -11.73
CA GLU A 118 6.24 -7.66 -13.00
C GLU A 118 7.09 -8.78 -13.62
N ALA A 119 6.42 -9.72 -14.28
CA ALA A 119 7.06 -10.80 -15.02
C ALA A 119 7.57 -10.31 -16.38
#